data_AF-A0A496Z9T0-F1
#
_entry.id   AF-A0A496Z9T0-F1
#
_cell.length_a   1.000
_cell.length_b   1.000
_cell.length_c   1.000
_cell.angle_alpha   90.00
_cell.angle_beta   90.00
_cell.angle_gamma   90.00
#
_symmetry.space_group_name_H-M   'P 1'
#
loop_
_entity.id
_entity.type
_entity.pdbx_description
1 polymer ?
#
loop_
_entity_poly.entity_id
_entity_poly.type
_entity_poly.pdbx_seq_one_letter_code
_entity_poly.pdbx_strand_id
1 'polypeptide(L)'
;MKSISHLLNLFLLIAFGFSSCEKADDEIIPGKKGVVADHTIASEIILRSIPDEYINEARNKLHIAYQHTSHGTHVSYGMFGLPDYKSGDETRFAITNNNPQFDKLDFRDNAMASYAEAGVDASDLSRNETAFIQASRN
;
A
#
# COMPACT_ATOMS: atom_id res chain seq x y z
N MET A 1 63.89 -21.92 6.41
CA MET A 1 62.46 -22.17 6.10
C MET A 1 61.56 -21.04 6.63
N LYS A 2 61.81 -19.78 6.28
CA LYS A 2 60.95 -18.63 6.65
C LYS A 2 60.58 -17.71 5.48
N SER A 3 61.17 -17.88 4.28
CA SER A 3 60.85 -17.05 3.11
C SER A 3 59.64 -17.53 2.30
N ILE A 4 59.21 -18.79 2.47
CA ILE A 4 58.09 -19.38 1.70
C ILE A 4 56.73 -18.91 2.24
N SER A 5 56.67 -18.47 3.51
CA SER A 5 55.44 -17.98 4.15
C SER A 5 54.98 -16.61 3.63
N HIS A 6 55.88 -15.77 3.14
CA HIS A 6 55.52 -14.43 2.64
C HIS A 6 55.02 -14.43 1.20
N LEU A 7 55.42 -15.41 0.39
CA LEU A 7 54.94 -15.57 -0.99
C LEU A 7 53.50 -16.11 -1.04
N LEU A 8 53.11 -16.94 -0.07
CA LEU A 8 51.73 -17.44 0.03
C LEU A 8 50.73 -16.35 0.49
N ASN A 9 51.18 -15.40 1.33
CA ASN A 9 50.37 -14.28 1.80
C ASN A 9 50.23 -13.13 0.79
N LEU A 10 51.15 -13.01 -0.18
CA LEU A 10 51.02 -12.00 -1.25
C LEU A 10 50.08 -12.46 -2.37
N PHE A 11 49.94 -13.77 -2.58
CA PHE A 11 49.03 -14.32 -3.59
C PHE A 11 47.55 -14.25 -3.14
N LEU A 12 47.29 -14.27 -1.83
CA LEU A 12 45.95 -14.16 -1.27
C LEU A 12 45.38 -12.73 -1.33
N LEU A 13 46.24 -11.71 -1.45
CA LEU A 13 45.86 -10.30 -1.51
C LEU A 13 45.50 -9.81 -2.91
N ILE A 14 45.82 -10.57 -3.97
CA ILE A 14 45.52 -10.21 -5.37
C ILE A 14 44.20 -10.84 -5.85
N ALA A 15 43.70 -11.88 -5.16
CA ALA A 15 42.45 -12.56 -5.54
C ALA A 15 41.15 -11.78 -5.20
N PHE A 16 41.24 -10.64 -4.52
CA PHE A 16 40.09 -9.80 -4.16
C PHE A 16 39.91 -8.54 -5.05
N GLY A 17 40.71 -8.39 -6.12
CA GLY A 17 40.81 -7.15 -6.88
C GLY A 17 39.87 -6.93 -8.06
N PHE A 18 39.05 -7.92 -8.46
CA PHE A 18 38.15 -7.77 -9.62
C PHE A 18 36.77 -8.39 -9.36
N SER A 19 36.06 -7.86 -8.37
CA SER A 19 34.60 -7.90 -8.43
C SER A 19 34.12 -6.50 -8.82
N SER A 20 34.31 -6.18 -10.10
CA SER A 20 33.61 -5.06 -10.73
C SER A 20 32.14 -5.43 -10.73
N CYS A 21 31.38 -4.83 -9.83
CA CYS A 21 29.94 -4.92 -9.81
C CYS A 21 29.44 -4.38 -11.15
N GLU A 22 29.12 -5.26 -12.10
CA GLU A 22 28.21 -4.91 -13.17
C GLU A 22 26.98 -4.32 -12.48
N LYS A 23 26.60 -3.12 -12.89
CA LYS A 23 25.36 -2.50 -12.46
C LYS A 23 24.25 -3.46 -12.85
N ALA A 24 23.79 -4.24 -11.88
CA ALA A 24 22.62 -5.08 -12.03
C ALA A 24 21.48 -4.18 -12.51
N ASP A 25 20.83 -4.61 -13.60
CA ASP A 25 19.57 -4.06 -14.06
C ASP A 25 18.68 -3.87 -12.83
N ASP A 26 18.17 -2.65 -12.62
CA ASP A 26 17.43 -2.31 -11.41
C ASP A 26 16.26 -3.28 -11.25
N GLU A 27 16.46 -4.31 -10.42
CA GLU A 27 15.40 -5.18 -9.97
C GLU A 27 14.36 -4.28 -9.31
N ILE A 28 13.15 -4.28 -9.86
CA ILE A 28 12.03 -3.53 -9.30
C ILE A 28 11.70 -4.17 -7.96
N ILE A 29 12.37 -3.73 -6.90
CA ILE A 29 12.01 -4.07 -5.53
C ILE A 29 10.73 -3.27 -5.22
N PRO A 30 9.60 -3.94 -4.91
CA PRO A 30 8.41 -3.26 -4.46
C PRO A 30 8.77 -2.37 -3.24
N GLY A 31 8.62 -1.05 -3.39
CA GLY A 31 8.85 -0.08 -2.31
C GLY A 31 10.12 0.77 -2.36
N LYS A 32 11.01 0.62 -3.37
CA LYS A 32 12.25 1.43 -3.45
C LYS A 32 12.08 2.81 -4.15
N LYS A 33 10.94 3.04 -4.80
CA LYS A 33 10.43 4.37 -5.18
C LYS A 33 9.01 4.49 -4.63
N GLY A 34 8.71 5.59 -3.93
CA GLY A 34 7.33 5.91 -3.59
C GLY A 34 6.53 6.03 -4.89
N VAL A 35 5.63 5.08 -5.14
CA VAL A 35 4.69 5.15 -6.25
C VAL A 35 3.57 6.06 -5.78
N VAL A 36 3.58 7.31 -6.25
CA VAL A 36 2.46 8.24 -6.04
C VAL A 36 1.50 8.03 -7.20
N ALA A 37 0.33 7.46 -6.93
CA ALA A 37 -0.76 7.41 -7.88
C ALA A 37 -1.64 8.67 -7.70
N ASP A 38 -1.33 9.73 -8.46
CA ASP A 38 -2.15 10.94 -8.49
C ASP A 38 -3.14 10.93 -9.67
N HIS A 39 -3.91 12.02 -9.84
CA HIS A 39 -4.88 12.17 -10.92
C HIS A 39 -4.30 12.08 -12.34
N THR A 40 -2.98 12.28 -12.53
CA THR A 40 -2.31 12.14 -13.83
C THR A 40 -1.98 10.68 -14.14
N ILE A 41 -1.94 9.82 -13.12
CA ILE A 41 -1.60 8.39 -13.20
C ILE A 41 -2.84 7.51 -13.02
N ALA A 42 -3.73 7.84 -12.09
CA ALA A 42 -4.94 7.09 -11.75
C ALA A 42 -6.07 7.31 -12.78
N SER A 43 -5.77 7.09 -14.05
CA SER A 43 -6.73 7.17 -15.15
C SER A 43 -7.49 5.85 -15.32
N GLU A 44 -8.65 5.91 -15.97
CA GLU A 44 -9.45 4.73 -16.30
C GLU A 44 -8.66 3.71 -17.13
N ILE A 45 -7.88 4.17 -18.11
CA ILE A 45 -7.04 3.28 -18.95
C ILE A 45 -6.06 2.50 -18.07
N ILE A 46 -5.45 3.17 -17.09
CA ILE A 46 -4.50 2.55 -16.17
C ILE A 46 -5.21 1.62 -15.19
N LEU A 47 -6.35 2.02 -14.61
CA LEU A 47 -7.16 1.17 -13.73
C LEU A 47 -7.53 -0.16 -14.41
N ARG A 48 -7.91 -0.11 -15.69
CA ARG A 48 -8.23 -1.30 -16.49
C ARG A 48 -7.01 -2.12 -16.88
N SER A 49 -5.83 -1.50 -16.95
CA SER A 49 -4.59 -2.20 -17.27
C SER A 49 -4.02 -3.01 -16.10
N ILE A 50 -4.51 -2.80 -14.87
CA ILE A 50 -4.06 -3.54 -13.69
C ILE A 50 -4.37 -5.03 -13.87
N PRO A 51 -3.35 -5.92 -13.84
CA PRO A 51 -3.55 -7.36 -13.91
C PRO A 51 -4.47 -7.91 -12.80
N ASP A 52 -5.28 -8.90 -13.15
CA ASP A 52 -6.26 -9.52 -12.24
C ASP A 52 -5.61 -10.13 -11.00
N GLU A 53 -4.38 -10.64 -11.12
CA GLU A 53 -3.62 -11.16 -9.99
C GLU A 53 -3.46 -10.14 -8.85
N TYR A 54 -3.20 -8.87 -9.17
CA TYR A 54 -3.06 -7.82 -8.14
C TYR A 54 -4.40 -7.37 -7.58
N ILE A 55 -5.44 -7.34 -8.41
CA ILE A 55 -6.81 -7.07 -7.92
C ILE A 55 -7.25 -8.18 -6.97
N ASN A 56 -7.01 -9.44 -7.35
CA ASN A 56 -7.34 -10.61 -6.52
C ASN A 56 -6.50 -10.62 -5.23
N GLU A 57 -5.21 -10.29 -5.29
CA GLU A 57 -4.40 -10.14 -4.07
C GLU A 57 -4.96 -9.05 -3.16
N ALA A 58 -5.32 -7.89 -3.70
CA ALA A 58 -5.91 -6.81 -2.91
C ALA A 58 -7.23 -7.25 -2.27
N ARG A 59 -8.16 -7.87 -3.02
CA ARG A 59 -9.43 -8.35 -2.46
C ARG A 59 -9.26 -9.37 -1.33
N ASN A 60 -8.20 -10.19 -1.37
CA ASN A 60 -8.03 -11.29 -0.42
C ASN A 60 -7.05 -10.99 0.73
N LYS A 61 -6.18 -9.98 0.59
CA LYS A 61 -5.10 -9.71 1.56
C LYS A 61 -5.08 -8.28 2.09
N LEU A 62 -5.66 -7.32 1.37
CA LEU A 62 -5.64 -5.92 1.77
C LEU A 62 -6.89 -5.58 2.60
N HIS A 63 -6.64 -5.02 3.79
CA HIS A 63 -7.65 -4.41 4.64
C HIS A 63 -7.41 -2.91 4.69
N ILE A 64 -8.39 -2.10 4.27
CA ILE A 64 -8.29 -0.64 4.27
C ILE A 64 -9.06 -0.08 5.46
N ALA A 65 -8.34 0.46 6.43
CA ALA A 65 -8.92 1.31 7.47
C ALA A 65 -8.91 2.75 6.97
N TYR A 66 -10.09 3.29 6.64
CA TYR A 66 -10.22 4.66 6.14
C TYR A 66 -11.00 5.52 7.13
N GLN A 67 -10.40 6.62 7.54
CA GLN A 67 -11.01 7.60 8.42
C GLN A 67 -11.06 8.95 7.70
N HIS A 68 -12.21 9.63 7.79
CA HIS A 68 -12.40 10.87 7.05
C HIS A 68 -11.69 12.02 7.77
N THR A 69 -10.91 12.75 7.00
CA THR A 69 -10.67 14.19 7.20
C THR A 69 -11.58 14.93 6.22
N SER A 70 -12.01 16.16 6.54
CA SER A 70 -12.96 17.00 5.77
C SER A 70 -13.27 16.52 4.34
N HIS A 71 -14.53 16.16 4.08
CA HIS A 71 -15.01 15.70 2.77
C HIS A 71 -14.43 14.35 2.29
N GLY A 72 -13.83 13.57 3.19
CA GLY A 72 -13.31 12.22 2.91
C GLY A 72 -14.35 11.25 2.35
N THR A 73 -15.64 11.54 2.51
CA THR A 73 -16.77 10.75 2.01
C THR A 73 -16.74 10.56 0.48
N HIS A 74 -16.18 11.51 -0.29
CA HIS A 74 -16.09 11.37 -1.74
C HIS A 74 -15.19 10.19 -2.17
N VAL A 75 -14.15 9.89 -1.40
CA VAL A 75 -13.30 8.71 -1.66
C VAL A 75 -14.11 7.45 -1.46
N SER A 76 -14.84 7.35 -0.34
CA SER A 76 -15.72 6.21 -0.06
C SER A 76 -16.81 6.07 -1.13
N TYR A 77 -17.46 7.16 -1.54
CA TYR A 77 -18.45 7.13 -2.63
C TYR A 77 -17.86 6.64 -3.95
N GLY A 78 -16.65 7.09 -4.31
CA GLY A 78 -15.95 6.59 -5.49
C GLY A 78 -15.69 5.09 -5.39
N MET A 79 -15.10 4.63 -4.28
CA MET A 79 -14.76 3.22 -4.06
C MET A 79 -16.00 2.31 -4.06
N PHE A 80 -17.08 2.72 -3.38
CA PHE A 80 -18.33 1.95 -3.34
C PHE A 80 -19.14 2.05 -4.63
N GLY A 81 -18.89 3.05 -5.47
CA GLY A 81 -19.51 3.18 -6.79
C GLY A 81 -18.81 2.38 -7.90
N LEU A 82 -17.55 1.97 -7.71
CA LEU A 82 -16.80 1.19 -8.70
C LEU A 82 -17.51 -0.10 -9.15
N PRO A 83 -18.08 -0.94 -8.26
CA PRO A 83 -18.82 -2.13 -8.66
C PRO A 83 -19.95 -1.89 -9.68
N ASP A 84 -20.59 -0.72 -9.62
CA ASP A 84 -21.73 -0.38 -10.47
C ASP A 84 -21.33 0.44 -11.71
N TYR A 85 -20.04 0.75 -11.88
CA TYR A 85 -19.59 1.69 -12.90
C TYR A 85 -19.66 1.11 -14.33
N LYS A 86 -19.27 -0.15 -14.52
CA LYS A 86 -19.32 -0.87 -15.80
C LYS A 86 -19.62 -2.35 -15.61
N SER A 87 -20.10 -3.01 -16.67
CA SER A 87 -20.34 -4.45 -16.65
C SER A 87 -19.05 -5.22 -16.32
N GLY A 88 -19.15 -6.14 -15.36
CA GLY A 88 -18.05 -6.94 -14.84
C GLY A 88 -17.39 -6.34 -13.60
N ASP A 89 -17.64 -5.07 -13.29
CA ASP A 89 -17.06 -4.41 -12.11
C ASP A 89 -17.68 -4.89 -10.81
N GLU A 90 -18.92 -5.37 -10.85
CA GLU A 90 -19.61 -5.92 -9.70
C GLU A 90 -18.86 -7.11 -9.09
N THR A 91 -18.08 -7.80 -9.91
CA THR A 91 -17.18 -8.89 -9.50
C THR A 91 -15.75 -8.38 -9.35
N ARG A 92 -15.23 -7.66 -10.35
CA ARG A 92 -13.82 -7.24 -10.37
C ARG A 92 -13.47 -6.30 -9.21
N PHE A 93 -14.33 -5.35 -8.89
CA PHE A 93 -14.13 -4.37 -7.84
C PHE A 93 -15.07 -4.58 -6.66
N ALA A 94 -15.54 -5.81 -6.47
CA ALA A 94 -16.38 -6.17 -5.34
C ALA A 94 -15.73 -5.74 -4.01
N ILE A 95 -16.50 -5.03 -3.19
CA ILE A 95 -16.03 -4.36 -1.98
C ILE A 95 -17.05 -4.57 -0.86
N THR A 96 -16.58 -4.54 0.38
CA THR A 96 -17.41 -4.58 1.59
C THR A 96 -17.17 -3.37 2.46
N ASN A 97 -18.13 -3.04 3.32
CA ASN A 97 -17.99 -1.98 4.32
C ASN A 97 -18.13 -2.56 5.73
N ASN A 98 -17.04 -2.54 6.51
CA ASN A 98 -17.03 -2.97 7.91
C ASN A 98 -17.51 -4.43 8.15
N ASN A 99 -17.57 -5.25 7.10
CA ASN A 99 -18.02 -6.64 7.15
C ASN A 99 -17.27 -7.46 6.09
N PRO A 100 -16.03 -7.91 6.39
CA PRO A 100 -15.17 -8.60 5.44
C PRO A 100 -15.87 -9.82 4.85
N GLN A 101 -15.76 -10.01 3.54
CA GLN A 101 -16.29 -11.17 2.84
C GLN A 101 -15.22 -11.76 1.92
N PHE A 102 -15.30 -13.06 1.70
CA PHE A 102 -14.42 -13.74 0.75
C PHE A 102 -14.53 -13.12 -0.64
N ASP A 103 -13.38 -12.96 -1.30
CA ASP A 103 -13.24 -12.41 -2.66
C ASP A 103 -13.78 -10.98 -2.85
N LYS A 104 -13.80 -10.18 -1.78
CA LYS A 104 -14.18 -8.77 -1.82
C LYS A 104 -13.18 -7.94 -1.02
N LEU A 105 -12.83 -6.76 -1.53
CA LEU A 105 -11.97 -5.82 -0.80
C LEU A 105 -12.62 -5.46 0.55
N ASP A 106 -11.87 -5.64 1.65
CA ASP A 106 -12.30 -5.19 2.98
C ASP A 106 -11.98 -3.71 3.14
N PHE A 107 -13.02 -2.89 3.06
CA PHE A 107 -12.94 -1.46 3.33
C PHE A 107 -13.69 -1.15 4.63
N ARG A 108 -13.05 -0.42 5.52
CA ARG A 108 -13.60 -0.03 6.81
C ARG A 108 -13.77 1.48 6.83
N ASP A 109 -14.97 1.92 6.50
CA ASP A 109 -15.30 3.33 6.48
C ASP A 109 -15.53 3.82 7.91
N ASN A 110 -14.91 4.95 8.26
CA ASN A 110 -14.85 5.49 9.62
C ASN A 110 -14.19 4.53 10.62
N ALA A 111 -13.11 3.86 10.19
CA ALA A 111 -12.46 2.79 10.95
C ALA A 111 -11.98 3.21 12.35
N MET A 112 -11.75 4.50 12.57
CA MET A 112 -11.20 5.04 13.82
C MET A 112 -12.27 5.78 14.64
N ALA A 113 -13.54 5.80 14.23
CA ALA A 113 -14.56 6.56 14.95
C ALA A 113 -14.77 6.05 16.39
N SER A 114 -14.62 4.75 16.63
CA SER A 114 -14.78 4.13 17.95
C SER A 114 -13.62 4.40 18.91
N TYR A 115 -12.56 5.05 18.44
CA TYR A 115 -11.37 5.37 19.22
C TYR A 115 -11.53 6.68 20.00
N ALA A 116 -12.51 7.51 19.64
CA ALA A 116 -12.92 8.64 20.43
C ALA A 116 -13.85 8.22 21.59
N GLU A 117 -13.90 9.05 22.63
CA GLU A 117 -14.77 8.79 23.78
C GLU A 117 -16.26 8.79 23.41
N ALA A 118 -17.08 8.10 24.19
CA ALA A 118 -18.52 8.03 23.97
C ALA A 118 -19.15 9.44 23.94
N GLY A 119 -19.86 9.74 22.86
CA GLY A 119 -20.49 11.05 22.63
C GLY A 119 -19.61 12.06 21.90
N VAL A 120 -18.36 11.73 21.58
CA VAL A 120 -17.49 12.53 20.73
C VAL A 120 -17.69 12.12 19.27
N ASP A 121 -18.11 13.05 18.41
CA ASP A 121 -18.25 12.80 16.97
C ASP A 121 -16.87 12.71 16.30
N ALA A 122 -16.47 11.47 15.98
CA ALA A 122 -15.26 11.14 15.24
C ALA A 122 -15.56 10.61 13.82
N SER A 123 -16.75 10.88 13.28
CA SER A 123 -17.06 10.54 11.89
C SER A 123 -16.27 11.38 10.88
N ASP A 124 -15.87 12.60 11.25
CA ASP A 124 -15.01 13.46 10.45
C ASP A 124 -14.04 14.20 11.39
N LEU A 125 -12.76 13.82 11.32
CA LEU A 125 -11.77 14.32 12.26
C LEU A 125 -11.44 15.81 12.07
N SER A 126 -11.90 16.43 10.96
CA SER A 126 -11.73 17.88 10.77
C SER A 126 -12.75 18.72 11.54
N ARG A 127 -13.84 18.11 12.04
CA ARG A 127 -14.91 18.85 12.73
C ARG A 127 -14.62 19.09 14.21
N ASN A 128 -13.83 18.21 14.82
CA ASN A 128 -13.57 18.22 16.25
C ASN A 128 -12.13 17.80 16.53
N GLU A 129 -11.30 18.74 16.98
CA GLU A 129 -9.89 18.50 17.30
C GLU A 129 -9.73 17.46 18.42
N THR A 130 -10.63 17.44 19.42
CA THR A 130 -10.63 16.42 20.47
C THR A 130 -10.83 15.03 19.88
N ALA A 131 -11.76 14.89 18.93
CA ALA A 131 -12.00 13.64 18.22
C ALA A 131 -10.77 13.21 17.40
N PHE A 132 -10.12 14.14 16.69
CA PHE A 132 -8.87 13.86 15.97
C PHE A 132 -7.78 13.35 16.92
N ILE A 133 -7.56 14.04 18.03
CA ILE A 133 -6.52 13.68 19.02
C ILE A 133 -6.79 12.30 19.61
N GLN A 134 -8.02 12.03 20.04
CA GLN A 134 -8.40 10.74 20.64
C GLN A 134 -8.35 9.60 19.62
N ALA A 135 -8.85 9.82 18.40
CA ALA A 135 -8.89 8.78 17.38
C ALA A 135 -7.50 8.42 16.83
N SER A 136 -6.59 9.39 16.70
CA SER A 136 -5.31 9.22 15.99
C SER A 136 -4.11 8.86 16.87
N ARG A 137 -4.22 8.95 18.20
CA ARG A 137 -3.09 8.71 19.13
C ARG A 137 -3.15 7.38 19.88
N ASN A 138 -4.09 6.50 19.52
CA ASN A 138 -4.26 5.19 20.15
C ASN A 138 -3.21 4.16 19.73
#